data_AF-A0A7X6CR60-F1
#
_entry.id   AF-A0A7X6CR60-F1
#
_cell.length_a   1.000
_cell.length_b   1.000
_cell.length_c   1.000
_cell.angle_alpha   90.00
_cell.angle_beta   90.00
_cell.angle_gamma   90.00
#
_symmetry.space_group_name_H-M   'P 1'
#
loop_
_entity.id
_entity.type
_entity.pdbx_description
1 polymer ?
#
loop_
_entity_poly.entity_id
_entity_poly.type
_entity_poly.pdbx_seq_one_letter_code
_entity_poly.pdbx_strand_id
1 'polypeptide(L)'
;MLDCFPHLLVIKTHSSGWSIVAIYPSSQIAAAQSIVPAPDGTGTAITPGPQTGPQNRYDITGGTTSRDGANLFHSFTRFNLNAGDTANFISNPTVQNILGRIVGGDASLINGLIQVSGSNANLFLINPAGIIFGNNARLDVSGSFFATTASGIGFDNRWLSSTGASDYASLVGTPNVFAFPSQPGSIVNAGQLAVKNGQNLTLLGGTVISTGKLSAPGGQITVAAVPGENLVRLSQNGLLLNLEVSPAASQSGVPTLPFSPLSLPRLLAGAGADHATGITANDRGEIVLTGDVAVPIVPGSAIVSGTAEASATTVPGEQLTFWATG
;
A
#
# COMPACT_ATOMS: atom_id res chain seq x y z
N MET A 1 51.44 13.03 1.40
CA MET A 1 50.40 12.12 1.91
C MET A 1 49.21 13.00 2.24
N LEU A 2 48.28 13.16 1.30
CA LEU A 2 47.07 13.98 1.45
C LEU A 2 45.95 13.02 1.86
N ASP A 3 45.46 13.15 3.08
CA ASP A 3 44.19 12.54 3.48
C ASP A 3 43.08 13.56 3.23
N CYS A 4 42.18 13.20 2.33
CA CYS A 4 41.07 14.02 1.86
C CYS A 4 39.83 13.68 2.69
N PHE A 5 39.38 14.58 3.57
CA PHE A 5 38.06 14.50 4.20
C PHE A 5 37.08 15.39 3.42
N PRO A 6 35.91 14.90 2.97
CA PRO A 6 35.15 15.57 1.92
C PRO A 6 34.19 16.67 2.39
N HIS A 7 34.40 17.35 3.53
CA HIS A 7 33.37 18.26 4.08
C HIS A 7 33.86 19.52 4.82
N LEU A 8 35.03 20.10 4.49
CA LEU A 8 35.47 21.36 5.10
C LEU A 8 36.00 22.35 4.07
N LEU A 9 35.23 23.41 3.78
CA LEU A 9 35.71 24.56 3.02
C LEU A 9 36.20 25.63 4.01
N VAL A 10 37.51 25.88 4.04
CA VAL A 10 38.10 26.95 4.85
C VAL A 10 38.31 28.18 3.98
N ILE A 11 37.56 29.26 4.26
CA ILE A 11 37.73 30.55 3.57
C ILE A 11 38.57 31.46 4.46
N LYS A 12 39.71 31.93 3.94
CA LYS A 12 40.61 32.85 4.66
C LYS A 12 40.31 34.29 4.25
N THR A 13 39.73 35.09 5.13
CA THR A 13 39.57 36.54 4.91
C THR A 13 40.71 37.31 5.56
N HIS A 14 41.30 38.25 4.83
CA HIS A 14 42.34 39.12 5.36
C HIS A 14 41.75 40.08 6.40
N SER A 15 42.37 40.10 7.57
CA SER A 15 42.06 40.85 8.79
C SER A 15 41.01 40.23 9.74
N SER A 16 41.53 39.75 10.87
CA SER A 16 40.86 39.67 12.18
C SER A 16 39.72 38.65 12.38
N GLY A 17 39.96 37.37 12.10
CA GLY A 17 39.14 36.30 12.68
C GLY A 17 39.09 35.02 11.84
N TRP A 18 39.08 33.87 12.51
CA TRP A 18 38.75 32.58 11.89
C TRP A 18 37.23 32.39 11.99
N SER A 19 36.53 32.30 10.87
CA SER A 19 35.12 31.89 10.84
C SER A 19 35.04 30.45 10.36
N ILE A 20 34.56 29.55 11.21
CA ILE A 20 34.25 28.17 10.84
C ILE A 20 32.81 28.19 10.30
N VAL A 21 32.65 27.96 8.99
CA VAL A 21 31.34 27.73 8.39
C VAL A 21 31.15 26.22 8.28
N ALA A 22 30.37 25.65 9.19
CA ALA A 22 29.91 24.27 9.08
C ALA A 22 28.75 24.22 8.06
N ILE A 23 29.02 23.68 6.88
CA ILE A 23 27.96 23.34 5.92
C ILE A 23 27.47 21.96 6.32
N TYR A 24 26.40 21.90 7.11
CA TYR A 24 25.68 20.65 7.32
C TYR A 24 25.01 20.30 5.98
N PRO A 25 25.28 19.13 5.36
CA PRO A 25 24.36 18.64 4.35
C PRO A 25 23.01 18.50 5.06
N SER A 26 22.06 19.35 4.69
CA SER A 26 20.67 19.09 5.02
C SER A 26 20.41 17.69 4.51
N SER A 27 20.15 16.76 5.43
CA SER A 27 19.69 15.43 5.10
C SER A 27 18.38 15.64 4.36
N GLN A 28 18.45 15.69 3.03
CA GLN A 28 17.26 15.59 2.21
C GLN A 28 16.74 14.19 2.51
N ILE A 29 15.65 14.12 3.28
CA ILE A 29 14.80 12.94 3.24
C ILE A 29 14.55 12.71 1.76
N ALA A 30 15.05 11.59 1.24
CA ALA A 30 14.90 11.25 -0.16
C ALA A 30 13.41 11.37 -0.50
N ALA A 31 13.07 12.29 -1.39
CA ALA A 31 11.71 12.38 -1.92
C ALA A 31 11.33 10.98 -2.39
N ALA A 32 10.16 10.48 -1.98
CA ALA A 32 9.72 9.20 -2.47
C ALA A 32 9.68 9.30 -4.00
N GLN A 33 10.48 8.48 -4.68
CA GLN A 33 10.46 8.44 -6.14
C GLN A 33 9.02 8.15 -6.57
N SER A 34 8.53 8.93 -7.54
CA SER A 34 7.10 9.04 -7.89
C SER A 34 6.48 7.73 -8.40
N ILE A 35 5.22 7.79 -8.81
CA ILE A 35 4.56 6.71 -9.54
C ILE A 35 5.29 6.47 -10.86
N VAL A 36 5.64 5.21 -11.13
CA VAL A 36 6.33 4.78 -12.36
C VAL A 36 5.57 3.59 -12.95
N PRO A 37 5.07 3.68 -14.19
CA PRO A 37 4.39 2.56 -14.84
C PRO A 37 5.39 1.41 -15.11
N ALA A 38 4.93 0.17 -15.02
CA ALA A 38 5.74 -0.98 -15.34
C ALA A 38 5.90 -1.14 -16.86
N PRO A 39 7.11 -1.43 -17.38
CA PRO A 39 7.34 -1.70 -18.79
C PRO A 39 7.00 -3.16 -19.14
N ASP A 40 5.80 -3.63 -18.78
CA ASP A 40 5.38 -5.04 -18.85
C ASP A 40 4.23 -5.31 -19.85
N GLY A 41 3.88 -4.32 -20.67
CA GLY A 41 2.82 -4.43 -21.66
C GLY A 41 1.41 -4.17 -21.13
N THR A 42 1.23 -3.88 -19.83
CA THR A 42 -0.09 -3.51 -19.27
C THR A 42 -0.66 -2.22 -19.87
N GLY A 43 0.20 -1.36 -20.44
CA GLY A 43 -0.23 -0.11 -21.08
C GLY A 43 -0.64 0.98 -20.10
N THR A 44 -0.16 0.92 -18.85
CA THR A 44 -0.42 1.97 -17.85
C THR A 44 0.27 3.26 -18.24
N ALA A 45 -0.48 4.36 -18.30
CA ALA A 45 0.02 5.68 -18.63
C ALA A 45 -0.14 6.62 -17.42
N ILE A 46 0.89 7.43 -17.16
CA ILE A 46 0.90 8.43 -16.09
C ILE A 46 1.12 9.79 -16.71
N THR A 47 0.17 10.70 -16.51
CA THR A 47 0.26 12.08 -16.99
C THR A 47 0.13 13.04 -15.81
N PRO A 48 0.85 14.19 -15.81
CA PRO A 48 0.58 15.25 -14.86
C PRO A 48 -0.87 15.74 -15.00
N GLY A 49 -1.61 15.78 -13.90
CA GLY A 49 -2.93 16.37 -13.84
C GLY A 49 -2.89 17.88 -13.54
N PRO A 50 -4.05 18.55 -13.48
CA PRO A 50 -4.14 19.95 -13.09
C PRO A 50 -3.54 20.18 -11.69
N GLN A 51 -2.52 21.03 -11.60
CA GLN A 51 -1.86 21.33 -10.32
C GLN A 51 -2.59 22.46 -9.59
N THR A 52 -2.86 22.24 -8.30
CA THR A 52 -3.32 23.29 -7.38
C THR A 52 -2.21 23.52 -6.35
N GLY A 53 -1.29 24.44 -6.66
CA GLY A 53 -0.13 24.73 -5.82
C GLY A 53 1.05 23.78 -6.05
N PRO A 54 1.91 23.53 -5.04
CA PRO A 54 3.16 22.78 -5.19
C PRO A 54 2.96 21.25 -5.24
N GLN A 55 1.72 20.78 -5.16
CA GLN A 55 1.36 19.38 -5.06
C GLN A 55 1.32 18.72 -6.44
N ASN A 56 1.83 17.50 -6.56
CA ASN A 56 1.77 16.76 -7.82
C ASN A 56 0.44 16.02 -7.92
N ARG A 57 -0.15 16.05 -9.11
CA ARG A 57 -1.25 15.17 -9.47
C ARG A 57 -0.80 14.23 -10.58
N TYR A 58 -1.00 12.94 -10.36
CA TYR A 58 -0.71 11.86 -11.30
C TYR A 58 -2.04 11.29 -11.79
N ASP A 59 -2.44 11.67 -13.00
CA ASP A 59 -3.58 11.07 -13.67
C ASP A 59 -3.13 9.74 -14.31
N ILE A 60 -3.75 8.65 -13.85
CA ILE A 60 -3.46 7.27 -14.24
C ILE A 60 -4.51 6.86 -15.24
N THR A 61 -4.08 6.57 -16.46
CA THR A 61 -4.94 6.21 -17.60
C THR A 61 -4.35 5.01 -18.37
N GLY A 62 -4.95 4.67 -19.50
CA GLY A 62 -4.58 3.49 -20.27
C GLY A 62 -4.93 2.22 -19.48
N GLY A 63 -3.96 1.32 -19.34
CA GLY A 63 -4.17 0.00 -18.76
C GLY A 63 -4.75 -0.99 -19.77
N THR A 64 -5.00 -2.20 -19.31
CA THR A 64 -5.60 -3.27 -20.11
C THR A 64 -6.88 -3.74 -19.45
N THR A 65 -7.93 -3.99 -20.23
CA THR A 65 -9.21 -4.48 -19.70
C THR A 65 -9.36 -5.98 -19.85
N SER A 66 -10.16 -6.59 -18.99
CA SER A 66 -10.73 -7.91 -19.24
C SER A 66 -11.61 -7.91 -20.48
N ARG A 67 -11.89 -9.09 -21.05
CA ARG A 67 -12.67 -9.23 -22.29
C ARG A 67 -14.10 -8.67 -22.17
N ASP A 68 -14.67 -8.69 -20.98
CA ASP A 68 -15.99 -8.12 -20.68
C ASP A 68 -15.94 -6.62 -20.29
N GLY A 69 -14.74 -6.03 -20.19
CA GLY A 69 -14.53 -4.64 -19.82
C GLY A 69 -14.73 -4.30 -18.34
N ALA A 70 -15.12 -5.27 -17.51
CA ALA A 70 -15.47 -5.03 -16.10
C ALA A 70 -14.24 -4.82 -15.20
N ASN A 71 -13.08 -5.37 -15.56
CA ASN A 71 -11.83 -5.22 -14.80
C ASN A 71 -10.82 -4.42 -15.61
N LEU A 72 -10.24 -3.39 -15.00
CA LEU A 72 -9.17 -2.56 -15.56
C LEU A 72 -7.88 -2.79 -14.78
N PHE A 73 -6.84 -3.20 -15.48
CA PHE A 73 -5.55 -3.54 -14.87
C PHE A 73 -4.51 -2.46 -15.14
N HIS A 74 -3.82 -2.06 -14.08
CA HIS A 74 -2.65 -1.19 -14.11
C HIS A 74 -1.47 -1.89 -13.44
N SER A 75 -0.26 -1.60 -13.93
CA SER A 75 0.97 -2.17 -13.41
C SER A 75 2.01 -1.08 -13.23
N PHE A 76 2.66 -1.10 -12.07
CA PHE A 76 3.63 -0.09 -11.65
C PHE A 76 4.92 -0.75 -11.21
N THR A 77 6.06 -0.19 -11.64
CA THR A 77 7.33 -0.53 -11.00
C THR A 77 7.36 0.06 -9.59
N ARG A 78 6.81 1.26 -9.41
CA ARG A 78 6.77 1.96 -8.13
C ARG A 78 5.48 2.75 -8.00
N PHE A 79 4.91 2.76 -6.81
CA PHE A 79 3.74 3.56 -6.48
C PHE A 79 3.92 4.19 -5.11
N ASN A 80 4.39 5.44 -5.09
CA ASN A 80 4.57 6.25 -3.89
C ASN A 80 3.92 7.62 -4.08
N LEU A 81 3.48 8.22 -2.97
CA LEU A 81 2.93 9.57 -2.90
C LEU A 81 3.54 10.33 -1.73
N ASN A 82 3.97 11.57 -1.96
CA ASN A 82 4.35 12.48 -0.88
C ASN A 82 3.11 13.19 -0.32
N ALA A 83 3.31 13.92 0.79
CA ALA A 83 2.29 14.79 1.38
C ALA A 83 1.70 15.75 0.35
N GLY A 84 0.39 15.66 0.15
CA GLY A 84 -0.35 16.50 -0.79
C GLY A 84 -0.36 15.99 -2.24
N ASP A 85 0.46 15.01 -2.60
CA ASP A 85 0.38 14.41 -3.93
C ASP A 85 -0.96 13.65 -4.09
N THR A 86 -1.46 13.58 -5.32
CA THR A 86 -2.67 12.85 -5.67
C THR A 86 -2.39 11.82 -6.76
N ALA A 87 -2.75 10.55 -6.54
CA ALA A 87 -2.89 9.53 -7.56
C ALA A 87 -4.36 9.44 -7.96
N ASN A 88 -4.71 9.77 -9.20
CA ASN A 88 -6.08 9.72 -9.68
C ASN A 88 -6.22 8.68 -10.80
N PHE A 89 -6.88 7.57 -10.50
CA PHE A 89 -7.26 6.57 -11.49
C PHE A 89 -8.45 7.08 -12.29
N ILE A 90 -8.23 7.43 -13.55
CA ILE A 90 -9.29 7.85 -14.46
C ILE A 90 -9.79 6.62 -15.21
N SER A 91 -11.05 6.29 -14.98
CA SER A 91 -11.71 5.14 -15.57
C SER A 91 -13.02 5.54 -16.25
N ASN A 92 -13.79 4.56 -16.70
CA ASN A 92 -15.08 4.76 -17.34
C ASN A 92 -16.20 4.02 -16.57
N PRO A 93 -17.48 4.38 -16.77
CA PRO A 93 -18.57 3.84 -15.98
C PRO A 93 -18.82 2.33 -16.10
N THR A 94 -18.27 1.67 -17.14
CA THR A 94 -18.44 0.22 -17.34
C THR A 94 -17.46 -0.62 -16.51
N VAL A 95 -16.36 -0.01 -16.05
CA VAL A 95 -15.39 -0.68 -15.18
C VAL A 95 -15.97 -0.81 -13.77
N GLN A 96 -15.94 -2.02 -13.25
CA GLN A 96 -16.38 -2.35 -11.89
C GLN A 96 -15.20 -2.49 -10.92
N ASN A 97 -14.03 -2.94 -11.39
CA ASN A 97 -12.83 -3.07 -10.57
C ASN A 97 -11.61 -2.51 -11.29
N ILE A 98 -10.83 -1.70 -10.59
CA ILE A 98 -9.51 -1.24 -10.99
C ILE A 98 -8.49 -1.99 -10.13
N LEU A 99 -7.54 -2.66 -10.77
CA LEU A 99 -6.49 -3.42 -10.09
C LEU A 99 -5.13 -2.82 -10.42
N GLY A 100 -4.51 -2.14 -9.46
CA GLY A 100 -3.15 -1.63 -9.53
C GLY A 100 -2.18 -2.58 -8.83
N ARG A 101 -1.30 -3.23 -9.61
CA ARG A 101 -0.22 -4.06 -9.06
C ARG A 101 1.12 -3.32 -9.06
N ILE A 102 1.90 -3.49 -7.99
CA ILE A 102 3.26 -2.99 -7.89
C ILE A 102 4.22 -4.18 -7.99
N VAL A 103 5.10 -4.13 -8.99
CA VAL A 103 5.97 -5.26 -9.39
C VAL A 103 7.46 -5.02 -9.14
N GLY A 104 7.85 -3.83 -8.68
CA GLY A 104 9.26 -3.44 -8.56
C GLY A 104 10.00 -3.98 -7.34
N GLY A 105 9.33 -4.68 -6.42
CA GLY A 105 9.95 -5.30 -5.25
C GLY A 105 10.16 -4.37 -4.04
N ASP A 106 9.93 -3.07 -4.20
CA ASP A 106 9.94 -2.10 -3.10
C ASP A 106 8.53 -1.92 -2.51
N ALA A 107 8.46 -1.70 -1.19
CA ALA A 107 7.22 -1.33 -0.52
C ALA A 107 6.73 0.05 -0.96
N SER A 108 5.41 0.24 -0.96
CA SER A 108 4.78 1.51 -1.30
C SER A 108 4.69 2.45 -0.10
N LEU A 109 5.20 3.68 -0.22
CA LEU A 109 4.96 4.77 0.72
C LEU A 109 3.91 5.73 0.16
N ILE A 110 2.72 5.70 0.73
CA ILE A 110 1.54 6.46 0.29
C ILE A 110 1.24 7.49 1.37
N ASN A 111 1.70 8.72 1.19
CA ASN A 111 1.45 9.82 2.11
C ASN A 111 0.60 10.92 1.44
N GLY A 112 -0.33 10.55 0.56
CA GLY A 112 -1.14 11.51 -0.21
C GLY A 112 -2.56 10.98 -0.50
N LEU A 113 -3.24 11.59 -1.47
CA LEU A 113 -4.60 11.21 -1.86
C LEU A 113 -4.57 10.13 -2.95
N ILE A 114 -5.31 9.04 -2.75
CA ILE A 114 -5.67 8.10 -3.81
C ILE A 114 -7.13 8.35 -4.20
N GLN A 115 -7.38 8.55 -5.48
CA GLN A 115 -8.67 8.92 -6.02
C GLN A 115 -9.05 8.03 -7.22
N VAL A 116 -10.36 7.79 -7.39
CA VAL A 116 -10.93 7.21 -8.61
C VAL A 116 -11.92 8.21 -9.21
N SER A 117 -11.74 8.54 -10.49
CA SER A 117 -12.60 9.44 -11.26
C SER A 117 -13.21 8.74 -12.46
N GLY A 118 -14.42 9.13 -12.86
CA GLY A 118 -15.09 8.64 -14.07
C GLY A 118 -15.76 7.26 -13.94
N SER A 119 -15.68 6.62 -12.77
CA SER A 119 -16.39 5.39 -12.45
C SER A 119 -16.69 5.28 -10.95
N ASN A 120 -17.55 4.32 -10.58
CA ASN A 120 -17.75 3.89 -9.20
C ASN A 120 -17.01 2.59 -8.90
N ALA A 121 -15.93 2.31 -9.62
CA ALA A 121 -15.20 1.07 -9.51
C ALA A 121 -14.58 0.88 -8.12
N ASN A 122 -14.50 -0.37 -7.70
CA ASN A 122 -13.65 -0.78 -6.58
C ASN A 122 -12.18 -0.60 -6.97
N LEU A 123 -11.33 -0.28 -6.01
CA LEU A 123 -9.89 -0.15 -6.22
C LEU A 123 -9.14 -1.19 -5.40
N PHE A 124 -8.38 -2.04 -6.09
CA PHE A 124 -7.47 -3.03 -5.51
C PHE A 124 -6.03 -2.56 -5.72
N LEU A 125 -5.30 -2.34 -4.64
CA LEU A 125 -3.88 -2.02 -4.65
C LEU A 125 -3.08 -3.20 -4.08
N ILE A 126 -2.17 -3.73 -4.88
CA ILE A 126 -1.44 -4.97 -4.58
C ILE A 126 0.05 -4.66 -4.57
N ASN A 127 0.69 -4.80 -3.42
CA ASN A 127 2.15 -4.75 -3.34
C ASN A 127 2.66 -5.83 -2.38
N PRO A 128 3.21 -6.95 -2.89
CA PRO A 128 3.71 -8.01 -2.04
C PRO A 128 4.84 -7.58 -1.11
N ALA A 129 5.60 -6.54 -1.48
CA ALA A 129 6.70 -6.00 -0.66
C ALA A 129 6.21 -5.22 0.57
N GLY A 130 4.95 -4.75 0.57
CA GLY A 130 4.35 -4.00 1.68
C GLY A 130 3.79 -2.64 1.26
N ILE A 131 2.96 -2.06 2.13
CA ILE A 131 2.30 -0.78 1.91
C ILE A 131 2.30 0.03 3.22
N ILE A 132 2.75 1.27 3.17
CA ILE A 132 2.74 2.22 4.27
C ILE A 132 1.85 3.39 3.88
N PHE A 133 0.71 3.55 4.55
CA PHE A 133 -0.13 4.74 4.50
C PHE A 133 0.33 5.73 5.57
N GLY A 134 0.97 6.83 5.15
CA GLY A 134 1.43 7.90 6.04
C GLY A 134 0.28 8.75 6.59
N ASN A 135 0.59 9.69 7.49
CA ASN A 135 -0.39 10.52 8.21
C ASN A 135 -1.32 11.35 7.28
N ASN A 136 -0.83 11.70 6.08
CA ASN A 136 -1.59 12.46 5.09
C ASN A 136 -2.32 11.55 4.08
N ALA A 137 -2.23 10.22 4.22
CA ALA A 137 -2.93 9.30 3.36
C ALA A 137 -4.44 9.50 3.48
N ARG A 138 -5.11 9.64 2.33
CA ARG A 138 -6.57 9.79 2.20
C ARG A 138 -7.06 9.00 0.99
N LEU A 139 -8.35 8.66 1.01
CA LEU A 139 -9.03 8.01 -0.11
C LEU A 139 -10.19 8.90 -0.58
N ASP A 140 -10.34 9.05 -1.89
CA ASP A 140 -11.55 9.52 -2.57
C ASP A 140 -11.95 8.48 -3.62
N VAL A 141 -12.53 7.39 -3.14
CA VAL A 141 -12.96 6.24 -3.95
C VAL A 141 -14.46 6.08 -3.78
N SER A 142 -15.19 6.04 -4.89
CA SER A 142 -16.65 5.86 -4.86
C SER A 142 -17.08 4.42 -4.61
N GLY A 143 -16.25 3.44 -4.98
CA GLY A 143 -16.43 2.02 -4.66
C GLY A 143 -15.68 1.60 -3.39
N SER A 144 -15.51 0.30 -3.23
CA SER A 144 -14.74 -0.30 -2.13
C SER A 144 -13.23 -0.21 -2.37
N PHE A 145 -12.44 -0.17 -1.29
CA PHE A 145 -10.98 -0.12 -1.35
C PHE A 145 -10.36 -1.36 -0.72
N PHE A 146 -9.42 -1.97 -1.45
CA PHE A 146 -8.67 -3.15 -1.03
C PHE A 146 -7.17 -2.85 -1.14
N ALA A 147 -6.43 -3.00 -0.03
CA ALA A 147 -4.98 -2.99 -0.02
C ALA A 147 -4.47 -4.35 0.44
N THR A 148 -3.58 -4.96 -0.33
CA THR A 148 -3.08 -6.31 -0.03
C THR A 148 -1.61 -6.50 -0.34
N THR A 149 -0.98 -7.41 0.43
CA THR A 149 0.40 -7.90 0.21
C THR A 149 0.41 -9.33 -0.36
N ALA A 150 -0.74 -9.81 -0.81
CA ALA A 150 -0.85 -11.04 -1.59
C ALA A 150 0.02 -10.95 -2.87
N SER A 151 0.60 -12.09 -3.27
CA SER A 151 1.32 -12.23 -4.54
C SER A 151 0.39 -12.49 -5.73
N GLY A 152 -0.87 -12.82 -5.48
CA GLY A 152 -1.86 -13.01 -6.53
C GLY A 152 -3.30 -12.77 -6.08
N ILE A 153 -4.15 -12.38 -7.04
CA ILE A 153 -5.60 -12.24 -6.89
C ILE A 153 -6.31 -13.18 -7.85
N GLY A 154 -7.21 -14.00 -7.33
CA GLY A 154 -7.97 -14.99 -8.07
C GLY A 154 -9.29 -14.45 -8.62
N PHE A 155 -9.57 -14.84 -9.86
CA PHE A 155 -10.80 -14.66 -10.61
C PHE A 155 -11.30 -16.07 -10.99
N ASP A 156 -12.13 -16.67 -10.15
CA ASP A 156 -12.50 -18.08 -10.23
C ASP A 156 -11.26 -19.01 -10.30
N ASN A 157 -10.98 -19.60 -11.47
CA ASN A 157 -9.86 -20.52 -11.71
C ASN A 157 -8.64 -19.83 -12.37
N ARG A 158 -8.62 -18.49 -12.41
CA ARG A 158 -7.55 -17.69 -13.05
C ARG A 158 -6.93 -16.75 -12.04
N TRP A 159 -5.71 -16.31 -12.31
CA TRP A 159 -4.93 -15.49 -11.38
C TRP A 159 -4.36 -14.25 -12.07
N LEU A 160 -4.60 -13.10 -11.46
CA LEU A 160 -3.72 -11.96 -11.62
C LEU A 160 -2.50 -12.18 -10.73
N SER A 161 -1.34 -12.35 -11.36
CA SER A 161 -0.07 -12.42 -10.64
C SER A 161 0.49 -11.02 -10.39
N SER A 162 1.16 -10.83 -9.24
CA SER A 162 1.99 -9.65 -8.98
C SER A 162 3.31 -9.66 -9.75
N THR A 163 3.63 -10.76 -10.45
CA THR A 163 4.88 -10.95 -11.20
C THR A 163 4.60 -11.55 -12.59
N GLY A 164 5.38 -11.16 -13.59
CA GLY A 164 5.30 -11.70 -14.94
C GLY A 164 4.08 -11.23 -15.76
N ALA A 165 3.94 -11.83 -16.95
CA ALA A 165 2.84 -11.55 -17.87
C ALA A 165 1.51 -12.08 -17.33
N SER A 166 0.41 -11.43 -17.68
CA SER A 166 -0.94 -11.85 -17.29
C SER A 166 -1.86 -11.81 -18.50
N ASP A 167 -2.69 -12.84 -18.65
CA ASP A 167 -3.74 -12.88 -19.67
C ASP A 167 -4.95 -12.08 -19.19
N TYR A 168 -4.85 -10.75 -19.26
CA TYR A 168 -5.87 -9.84 -18.76
C TYR A 168 -7.26 -10.11 -19.33
N ALA A 169 -7.34 -10.50 -20.61
CA ALA A 169 -8.59 -10.77 -21.30
C ALA A 169 -9.39 -11.89 -20.61
N SER A 170 -8.73 -12.86 -19.99
CA SER A 170 -9.38 -13.97 -19.30
C SER A 170 -9.69 -13.69 -17.83
N LEU A 171 -9.20 -12.60 -17.23
CA LEU A 171 -9.50 -12.21 -15.84
C LEU A 171 -10.86 -11.52 -15.73
N VAL A 172 -11.92 -12.28 -16.04
CA VAL A 172 -13.33 -11.89 -16.02
C VAL A 172 -13.93 -12.24 -14.65
N GLY A 173 -14.92 -11.47 -14.19
CA GLY A 173 -15.61 -11.69 -12.91
C GLY A 173 -15.05 -10.85 -11.76
N THR A 174 -15.50 -11.15 -10.54
CA THR A 174 -15.11 -10.39 -9.34
C THR A 174 -13.92 -11.03 -8.63
N PRO A 175 -12.84 -10.28 -8.35
CA PRO A 175 -11.71 -10.80 -7.59
C PRO A 175 -12.13 -11.13 -6.14
N ASN A 176 -11.89 -12.35 -5.69
CA ASN A 176 -12.34 -12.81 -4.37
C ASN A 176 -11.37 -13.77 -3.65
N VAL A 177 -10.27 -14.16 -4.29
CA VAL A 177 -9.23 -15.02 -3.68
C VAL A 177 -7.90 -14.28 -3.64
N PHE A 178 -7.16 -14.43 -2.56
CA PHE A 178 -5.84 -13.81 -2.38
C PHE A 178 -4.83 -14.87 -2.00
N ALA A 179 -3.75 -14.99 -2.78
CA ALA A 179 -2.66 -15.91 -2.52
C ALA A 179 -1.50 -15.18 -1.87
N PHE A 180 -1.09 -15.63 -0.69
CA PHE A 180 0.03 -15.03 0.04
C PHE A 180 1.32 -15.81 -0.21
N PRO A 181 2.45 -15.11 -0.47
CA PRO A 181 3.76 -15.76 -0.56
C PRO A 181 4.18 -16.33 0.79
N SER A 182 5.28 -17.08 0.86
CA SER A 182 5.81 -17.63 2.12
C SER A 182 6.26 -16.56 3.12
N GLN A 183 6.66 -15.39 2.63
CA GLN A 183 6.99 -14.22 3.44
C GLN A 183 6.21 -13.02 2.92
N PRO A 184 4.96 -12.82 3.38
CA PRO A 184 4.16 -11.69 2.94
C PRO A 184 4.60 -10.37 3.58
N GLY A 185 4.55 -9.29 2.79
CA GLY A 185 4.87 -7.95 3.25
C GLY A 185 3.89 -7.43 4.31
N SER A 186 4.20 -6.24 4.85
CA SER A 186 3.38 -5.62 5.90
C SER A 186 2.53 -4.46 5.38
N ILE A 187 1.37 -4.25 5.98
CA ILE A 187 0.56 -3.04 5.80
C ILE A 187 0.63 -2.22 7.08
N VAL A 188 1.02 -0.95 6.95
CA VAL A 188 1.00 0.01 8.06
C VAL A 188 0.09 1.17 7.68
N ASN A 189 -0.84 1.54 8.54
CA ASN A 189 -1.70 2.70 8.36
C ASN A 189 -1.59 3.69 9.53
N ALA A 190 -1.04 4.87 9.25
CA ALA A 190 -1.07 6.04 10.11
C ALA A 190 -2.02 7.15 9.59
N GLY A 191 -2.64 6.93 8.42
CA GLY A 191 -3.51 7.90 7.74
C GLY A 191 -4.98 7.81 8.14
N GLN A 192 -5.83 8.48 7.37
CA GLN A 192 -7.28 8.42 7.52
C GLN A 192 -7.87 7.79 6.26
N LEU A 193 -8.08 6.47 6.32
CA LEU A 193 -8.63 5.71 5.21
C LEU A 193 -10.14 5.63 5.40
N ALA A 194 -10.87 6.33 4.53
CA ALA A 194 -12.32 6.39 4.58
C ALA A 194 -12.90 6.09 3.19
N VAL A 195 -13.88 5.19 3.13
CA VAL A 195 -14.66 4.93 1.92
C VAL A 195 -16.06 5.53 2.06
N LYS A 196 -16.77 5.66 0.94
CA LYS A 196 -18.14 6.21 0.94
C LYS A 196 -19.13 5.27 1.63
N ASN A 197 -20.31 5.79 1.93
CA ASN A 197 -21.35 5.02 2.63
C ASN A 197 -21.72 3.75 1.84
N GLY A 198 -21.85 2.63 2.54
CA GLY A 198 -22.17 1.32 1.95
C GLY A 198 -21.01 0.62 1.24
N GLN A 199 -19.80 1.21 1.26
CA GLN A 199 -18.60 0.62 0.65
C GLN A 199 -17.70 -0.04 1.68
N ASN A 200 -16.87 -0.99 1.24
CA ASN A 200 -15.99 -1.75 2.09
C ASN A 200 -14.54 -1.22 2.06
N LEU A 201 -13.86 -1.37 3.19
CA LEU A 201 -12.44 -1.07 3.37
C LEU A 201 -11.71 -2.33 3.86
N THR A 202 -10.80 -2.86 3.05
CA THR A 202 -10.14 -4.14 3.33
C THR A 202 -8.62 -4.00 3.30
N LEU A 203 -7.95 -4.39 4.38
CA LEU A 203 -6.49 -4.45 4.52
C LEU A 203 -6.06 -5.89 4.79
N LEU A 204 -5.37 -6.53 3.84
CA LEU A 204 -4.91 -7.92 3.95
C LEU A 204 -3.37 -7.99 3.84
N GLY A 205 -2.70 -8.17 4.97
CA GLY A 205 -1.24 -8.12 5.07
C GLY A 205 -0.64 -9.42 5.58
N GLY A 206 0.65 -9.63 5.37
CA GLY A 206 1.43 -10.56 6.19
C GLY A 206 1.47 -10.15 7.66
N THR A 207 1.49 -8.84 7.88
CA THR A 207 1.27 -8.17 9.16
C THR A 207 0.47 -6.91 8.85
N VAL A 208 -0.48 -6.56 9.72
CA VAL A 208 -1.24 -5.31 9.55
C VAL A 208 -1.19 -4.51 10.84
N ILE A 209 -0.73 -3.27 10.76
CA ILE A 209 -0.77 -2.31 11.88
C ILE A 209 -1.54 -1.07 11.43
N SER A 210 -2.61 -0.71 12.13
CA SER A 210 -3.35 0.52 11.89
C SER A 210 -3.42 1.36 13.16
N THR A 211 -2.65 2.44 13.19
CA THR A 211 -2.70 3.49 14.24
C THR A 211 -3.56 4.68 13.80
N GLY A 212 -3.82 4.82 12.50
CA GLY A 212 -4.70 5.82 11.91
C GLY A 212 -6.19 5.47 11.98
N LYS A 213 -7.03 6.30 11.34
CA LYS A 213 -8.50 6.10 11.29
C LYS A 213 -8.88 5.20 10.11
N LEU A 214 -9.77 4.24 10.36
CA LEU A 214 -10.44 3.44 9.35
C LEU A 214 -11.95 3.76 9.40
N SER A 215 -12.55 4.09 8.26
CA SER A 215 -13.99 4.37 8.20
C SER A 215 -14.66 3.78 6.96
N ALA A 216 -15.79 3.11 7.18
CA ALA A 216 -16.62 2.55 6.13
C ALA A 216 -18.10 2.62 6.56
N PRO A 217 -18.72 3.81 6.64
CA PRO A 217 -20.05 3.97 7.20
C PRO A 217 -21.10 3.13 6.46
N GLY A 218 -21.85 2.27 7.14
CA GLY A 218 -22.84 1.40 6.51
C GLY A 218 -22.25 0.32 5.58
N GLY A 219 -20.93 0.17 5.57
CA GLY A 219 -20.19 -0.89 4.91
C GLY A 219 -19.39 -1.70 5.93
N GLN A 220 -18.29 -2.31 5.49
CA GLN A 220 -17.49 -3.20 6.33
C GLN A 220 -16.01 -2.84 6.32
N ILE A 221 -15.38 -3.01 7.49
CA ILE A 221 -13.93 -2.89 7.65
C ILE A 221 -13.37 -4.28 7.94
N THR A 222 -12.51 -4.76 7.06
CA THR A 222 -11.82 -6.04 7.19
C THR A 222 -10.33 -5.79 7.34
N VAL A 223 -9.76 -6.20 8.47
CA VAL A 223 -8.31 -6.16 8.72
C VAL A 223 -7.85 -7.56 9.07
N ALA A 224 -7.01 -8.15 8.22
CA ALA A 224 -6.51 -9.50 8.43
C ALA A 224 -5.01 -9.57 8.23
N ALA A 225 -4.34 -10.19 9.19
CA ALA A 225 -2.97 -10.63 9.04
C ALA A 225 -2.94 -12.12 8.70
N VAL A 226 -2.27 -12.43 7.61
CA VAL A 226 -2.26 -13.74 6.99
C VAL A 226 -0.82 -14.25 7.04
N PRO A 227 -0.52 -15.32 7.80
CA PRO A 227 0.80 -15.92 7.74
C PRO A 227 1.09 -16.39 6.32
N GLY A 228 2.36 -16.52 5.97
CA GLY A 228 2.73 -16.92 4.62
C GLY A 228 2.12 -18.25 4.18
N GLU A 229 2.15 -18.48 2.87
CA GLU A 229 1.70 -19.73 2.20
C GLU A 229 0.19 -19.99 2.25
N ASN A 230 -0.62 -19.02 2.65
CA ASN A 230 -2.07 -19.20 2.78
C ASN A 230 -2.87 -18.63 1.60
N LEU A 231 -4.08 -19.18 1.43
CA LEU A 231 -5.11 -18.66 0.55
C LEU A 231 -6.25 -18.06 1.37
N VAL A 232 -6.63 -16.84 1.03
CA VAL A 232 -7.75 -16.14 1.67
C VAL A 232 -8.87 -15.96 0.68
N ARG A 233 -10.08 -16.39 1.05
CA ARG A 233 -11.30 -16.17 0.24
C ARG A 233 -12.23 -15.18 0.94
N LEU A 234 -12.65 -14.17 0.20
CA LEU A 234 -13.69 -13.23 0.61
C LEU A 234 -15.04 -13.63 0.02
N SER A 235 -16.12 -13.40 0.77
CA SER A 235 -17.48 -13.40 0.22
C SER A 235 -17.69 -12.21 -0.70
N GLN A 236 -18.75 -12.29 -1.49
CA GLN A 236 -19.25 -11.16 -2.28
C GLN A 236 -19.55 -9.92 -1.42
N ASN A 237 -19.75 -10.09 -0.11
CA ASN A 237 -19.99 -9.00 0.82
C ASN A 237 -18.70 -8.47 1.47
N GLY A 238 -17.51 -9.01 1.19
CA GLY A 238 -16.26 -8.56 1.82
C GLY A 238 -15.96 -9.17 3.19
N LEU A 239 -16.84 -10.05 3.70
CA LEU A 239 -16.54 -10.89 4.85
C LEU A 239 -15.52 -11.96 4.48
N LEU A 240 -14.53 -12.17 5.35
CA LEU A 240 -13.65 -13.33 5.28
C LEU A 240 -14.49 -14.60 5.44
N LEU A 241 -14.62 -15.37 4.36
CA LEU A 241 -15.40 -16.61 4.37
C LEU A 241 -14.60 -17.75 4.97
N ASN A 242 -13.33 -17.84 4.58
CA ASN A 242 -12.46 -18.93 4.97
C ASN A 242 -11.00 -18.52 4.80
N LEU A 243 -10.19 -18.76 5.83
CA LEU A 243 -8.74 -18.88 5.68
C LEU A 243 -8.49 -20.34 5.28
N GLU A 244 -8.24 -20.57 4.00
CA GLU A 244 -7.86 -21.89 3.55
C GLU A 244 -6.36 -22.05 3.80
N VAL A 245 -6.01 -22.75 4.88
CA VAL A 245 -4.64 -23.18 5.19
C VAL A 245 -4.30 -24.38 4.31
N SER A 246 -4.33 -24.16 3.00
CA SER A 246 -3.76 -25.05 2.00
C SER A 246 -2.49 -24.34 1.51
N PRO A 247 -1.30 -24.95 1.55
CA PRO A 247 -0.09 -24.31 1.05
C PRO A 247 -0.37 -23.79 -0.36
N ALA A 248 -0.18 -22.49 -0.58
CA ALA A 248 -0.37 -21.91 -1.90
C ALA A 248 0.51 -22.63 -2.96
N ALA A 249 1.59 -23.28 -2.52
CA ALA A 249 2.45 -24.18 -3.30
C ALA A 249 1.76 -25.45 -3.84
N SER A 250 0.59 -25.84 -3.32
CA SER A 250 -0.16 -27.03 -3.74
C SER A 250 -1.18 -26.75 -4.85
N GLN A 251 -1.39 -25.49 -5.25
CA GLN A 251 -2.22 -25.12 -6.39
C GLN A 251 -1.36 -24.70 -7.59
N SER A 252 -1.50 -25.42 -8.71
CA SER A 252 -0.89 -25.04 -9.99
C SER A 252 -1.31 -23.62 -10.38
N GLY A 253 -0.34 -22.74 -10.60
CA GLY A 253 -0.57 -21.36 -11.03
C GLY A 253 -0.51 -20.29 -9.94
N VAL A 254 -0.22 -20.65 -8.68
CA VAL A 254 0.07 -19.64 -7.65
C VAL A 254 1.42 -18.95 -7.95
N PRO A 255 1.45 -17.60 -7.98
CA PRO A 255 2.66 -16.85 -8.28
C PRO A 255 3.77 -17.01 -7.25
N THR A 256 4.97 -17.33 -7.72
CA THR A 256 6.22 -17.19 -6.95
C THR A 256 6.77 -15.77 -7.11
N LEU A 257 7.23 -15.19 -6.00
CA LEU A 257 7.86 -13.87 -6.02
C LEU A 257 9.36 -13.99 -6.36
N PRO A 258 9.91 -13.12 -7.23
CA PRO A 258 11.35 -13.06 -7.50
C PRO A 258 12.13 -12.29 -6.42
N PHE A 259 11.45 -11.83 -5.37
CA PHE A 259 12.02 -11.10 -4.25
C PHE A 259 11.39 -11.56 -2.93
N SER A 260 12.09 -11.29 -1.83
CA SER A 260 11.58 -11.51 -0.47
C SER A 260 11.17 -10.15 0.13
N PRO A 261 9.88 -9.95 0.46
CA PRO A 261 9.42 -8.77 1.18
C PRO A 261 10.20 -8.52 2.47
N LEU A 262 10.41 -7.25 2.83
CA LEU A 262 11.06 -6.88 4.08
C LEU A 262 10.12 -7.12 5.27
N SER A 263 10.69 -7.54 6.40
CA SER A 263 9.95 -7.60 7.67
C SER A 263 9.57 -6.19 8.13
N LEU A 264 8.46 -6.07 8.86
CA LEU A 264 7.98 -4.76 9.33
C LEU A 264 9.04 -3.92 10.07
N PRO A 265 9.85 -4.48 10.99
CA PRO A 265 10.94 -3.72 11.60
C PRO A 265 11.93 -3.13 10.60
N ARG A 266 12.31 -3.91 9.57
CA ARG A 266 13.24 -3.47 8.52
C ARG A 266 12.60 -2.44 7.58
N LEU A 267 11.29 -2.56 7.34
CA LEU A 267 10.53 -1.60 6.57
C LEU A 267 10.46 -0.23 7.27
N LEU A 268 10.35 -0.22 8.60
CA LEU A 268 10.29 1.01 9.40
C LEU A 268 11.66 1.63 9.67
N ALA A 269 12.70 0.81 9.84
CA ALA A 269 14.02 1.29 10.22
C ALA A 269 14.97 1.57 9.04
N GLY A 270 14.54 1.26 7.80
CA GLY A 270 15.40 1.28 6.63
C GLY A 270 16.40 0.11 6.62
N ALA A 271 17.15 -0.01 5.52
CA ALA A 271 18.15 -1.08 5.36
C ALA A 271 19.26 -0.96 6.42
N GLY A 272 19.09 -1.62 7.57
CA GLY A 272 20.13 -1.65 8.60
C GLY A 272 19.69 -1.84 10.06
N ALA A 273 18.39 -1.96 10.40
CA ALA A 273 18.01 -2.25 11.80
C ALA A 273 17.26 -3.56 11.95
N ASP A 274 17.73 -4.38 12.89
CA ASP A 274 17.19 -5.70 13.18
C ASP A 274 15.98 -5.66 14.13
N HIS A 275 15.66 -4.52 14.76
CA HIS A 275 14.53 -4.37 15.68
C HIS A 275 13.93 -2.95 15.67
N ALA A 276 12.59 -2.84 15.57
CA ALA A 276 11.82 -1.60 15.76
C ALA A 276 10.68 -1.88 16.74
N THR A 277 10.68 -1.20 17.90
CA THR A 277 9.91 -1.59 19.09
C THR A 277 8.76 -0.62 19.44
N GLY A 278 8.01 -0.15 18.45
CA GLY A 278 6.78 0.62 18.69
C GLY A 278 6.68 1.88 17.83
N ILE A 279 5.48 2.12 17.29
CA ILE A 279 5.18 3.28 16.43
C ILE A 279 4.42 4.31 17.29
N THR A 280 5.00 5.50 17.49
CA THR A 280 4.27 6.69 17.98
C THR A 280 4.58 7.87 17.07
N ALA A 281 3.57 8.70 16.81
CA ALA A 281 3.74 9.98 16.13
C ALA A 281 4.09 11.05 17.18
N ASN A 282 5.17 11.80 16.98
CA ASN A 282 5.50 12.95 17.83
C ASN A 282 4.58 14.14 17.54
N ASP A 283 4.68 15.20 18.34
CA ASP A 283 3.90 16.45 18.19
C ASP A 283 4.15 17.20 16.86
N ARG A 284 5.08 16.72 16.04
CA ARG A 284 5.39 17.24 14.69
C ARG A 284 4.85 16.35 13.57
N GLY A 285 4.15 15.26 13.89
CA GLY A 285 3.62 14.31 12.91
C GLY A 285 4.69 13.38 12.32
N GLU A 286 5.88 13.32 12.92
CA GLU A 286 6.96 12.41 12.53
C GLU A 286 6.84 11.10 13.33
N ILE A 287 7.11 9.98 12.69
CA ILE A 287 7.16 8.67 13.35
C ILE A 287 8.46 8.61 14.16
N VAL A 288 8.35 8.52 15.49
CA VAL A 288 9.50 8.44 16.41
C VAL A 288 9.48 7.13 17.18
N LEU A 289 10.66 6.51 17.29
CA LEU A 289 10.92 5.28 18.04
C LEU A 289 10.95 5.61 19.55
N THR A 290 10.06 5.03 20.35
CA THR A 290 10.13 5.09 21.82
C THR A 290 9.81 3.72 22.42
N GLY A 291 10.58 3.30 23.43
CA GLY A 291 10.69 1.91 23.88
C GLY A 291 9.87 1.49 25.10
N ASP A 292 10.27 0.31 25.60
CA ASP A 292 10.07 -0.36 26.90
C ASP A 292 8.89 -1.31 27.15
N VAL A 293 8.00 -1.56 26.18
CA VAL A 293 7.16 -2.79 26.19
C VAL A 293 7.13 -3.42 24.81
N ALA A 294 7.83 -4.55 24.66
CA ALA A 294 7.87 -5.31 23.42
C ALA A 294 6.64 -6.21 23.31
N VAL A 295 5.67 -5.83 22.48
CA VAL A 295 4.74 -6.81 21.89
C VAL A 295 5.49 -7.44 20.70
N PRO A 296 5.82 -8.73 20.72
CA PRO A 296 6.50 -9.35 19.59
C PRO A 296 5.58 -9.31 18.36
N ILE A 297 5.97 -8.55 17.34
CA ILE A 297 5.28 -8.52 16.05
C ILE A 297 5.88 -9.65 15.21
N VAL A 298 5.12 -10.73 15.06
CA VAL A 298 5.44 -11.88 14.19
C VAL A 298 4.53 -11.86 12.95
N PRO A 299 4.94 -12.49 11.82
CA PRO A 299 4.02 -12.72 10.69
C PRO A 299 2.70 -13.33 11.18
N GLY A 300 1.56 -12.83 10.67
CA GLY A 300 0.22 -13.16 11.17
C GLY A 300 -0.32 -12.21 12.25
N SER A 301 0.44 -11.20 12.69
CA SER A 301 -0.03 -10.20 13.67
C SER A 301 -0.90 -9.11 13.02
N ALA A 302 -2.11 -8.89 13.54
CA ALA A 302 -2.96 -7.73 13.22
C ALA A 302 -3.16 -6.86 14.46
N ILE A 303 -2.80 -5.57 14.38
CA ILE A 303 -2.91 -4.60 15.47
C ILE A 303 -3.68 -3.39 14.97
N VAL A 304 -4.76 -3.02 15.65
CA VAL A 304 -5.50 -1.78 15.39
C VAL A 304 -5.61 -1.01 16.71
N SER A 305 -4.95 0.14 16.77
CA SER A 305 -4.91 1.01 17.95
C SER A 305 -5.52 2.40 17.71
N GLY A 306 -5.91 2.71 16.46
CA GLY A 306 -6.68 3.91 16.10
C GLY A 306 -8.19 3.70 16.15
N THR A 307 -8.96 4.63 15.58
CA THR A 307 -10.43 4.51 15.50
C THR A 307 -10.85 3.70 14.27
N ALA A 308 -11.76 2.74 14.47
CA ALA A 308 -12.41 1.99 13.41
C ALA A 308 -13.93 2.21 13.51
N GLU A 309 -14.51 2.85 12.49
CA GLU A 309 -15.94 3.24 12.49
C GLU A 309 -16.63 2.69 11.23
N ALA A 310 -17.44 1.64 11.40
CA ALA A 310 -18.32 1.10 10.36
C ALA A 310 -19.78 1.58 10.50
N SER A 311 -20.12 2.29 11.58
CA SER A 311 -21.50 2.63 11.91
C SER A 311 -22.11 3.73 11.05
N ALA A 312 -23.35 3.55 10.62
CA ALA A 312 -24.24 4.53 10.03
C ALA A 312 -25.53 4.62 10.88
N THR A 313 -26.15 5.80 10.93
CA THR A 313 -27.34 6.05 11.76
C THR A 313 -28.61 5.29 11.34
N THR A 314 -28.57 4.40 10.34
CA THR A 314 -29.79 3.93 9.65
C THR A 314 -29.81 2.49 9.09
N VAL A 315 -28.81 1.60 9.26
CA VAL A 315 -28.86 0.26 8.61
C VAL A 315 -28.37 -0.91 9.50
N PRO A 316 -29.11 -2.03 9.64
CA PRO A 316 -28.61 -3.25 10.26
C PRO A 316 -27.77 -4.09 9.28
N GLY A 317 -26.52 -4.39 9.62
CA GLY A 317 -25.59 -5.19 8.80
C GLY A 317 -24.10 -4.84 8.95
N GLU A 318 -23.76 -3.92 9.86
CA GLU A 318 -22.42 -3.38 10.06
C GLU A 318 -21.52 -4.37 10.81
N GLN A 319 -20.31 -4.63 10.28
CA GLN A 319 -19.38 -5.58 10.89
C GLN A 319 -17.94 -5.08 10.82
N LEU A 320 -17.28 -5.05 11.98
CA LEU A 320 -15.84 -4.92 12.11
C LEU A 320 -15.25 -6.32 12.26
N THR A 321 -14.34 -6.69 11.37
CA THR A 321 -13.74 -8.02 11.41
C THR A 321 -12.22 -7.90 11.50
N PHE A 322 -11.66 -8.32 12.64
CA PHE A 322 -10.22 -8.40 12.88
C PHE A 322 -9.81 -9.87 12.97
N TRP A 323 -8.84 -10.29 12.15
CA TRP A 323 -8.29 -11.65 12.19
C TRP A 323 -6.76 -11.62 12.31
N ALA A 324 -6.26 -12.41 13.26
CA ALA A 324 -4.85 -12.73 13.43
C ALA A 324 -4.76 -14.22 13.80
N THR A 325 -3.86 -14.95 13.16
CA THR A 325 -3.52 -16.32 13.55
C THR A 325 -2.14 -16.27 14.20
N GLY A 326 -2.10 -16.47 15.52
CA GLY A 326 -0.87 -16.62 16.29
C GLY A 326 -0.35 -18.05 16.26
#